data_AF-A0A2M7WQR7-F1
#
_entry.id   AF-A0A2M7WQR7-F1
#
_cell.length_a   1.000
_cell.length_b   1.000
_cell.length_c   1.000
_cell.angle_alpha   90.00
_cell.angle_beta   90.00
_cell.angle_gamma   90.00
#
_symmetry.space_group_name_H-M   'P 1'
#
loop_
_entity.id
_entity.type
_entity.pdbx_description
1 polymer ?
#
loop_
_entity_poly.entity_id
_entity_poly.type
_entity_poly.pdbx_seq_one_letter_code
_entity_poly.pdbx_strand_id
1 'polypeptide(L)'
;MPIHPVKRALERDVIPYIVSGRNLRKQWFYQLHYVFGYTTDIVASFAAVGIGAPIFDIINADAKPEKIQSALLQVPSSLFVPVVLIFIAWVVLRVIFSKEDGQKRAVLAKSCLKSLDVAEAKLHKVLSQPNPMPDLIELLEKQIRQPADRALVEGAWPWLPFAPDCDDEISNMLDKLCQRYESDWAPVDTNGIDLQG
;
A
#
# COMPACT_ATOMS: atom_id res chain seq x y z
N MET A 1 33.56 -8.19 -15.77
CA MET A 1 33.21 -9.46 -15.10
C MET A 1 31.82 -9.84 -15.55
N PRO A 2 31.52 -11.12 -15.82
CA PRO A 2 30.17 -11.54 -16.20
C PRO A 2 29.18 -11.13 -15.09
N ILE A 3 28.05 -10.55 -15.49
CA ILE A 3 27.00 -10.15 -14.54
C ILE A 3 26.41 -11.43 -13.94
N HIS A 4 26.48 -11.55 -12.62
CA HIS A 4 25.89 -12.68 -11.91
C HIS A 4 24.39 -12.78 -12.23
N PRO A 5 23.84 -13.97 -12.58
CA PRO A 5 22.44 -14.11 -12.98
C PRO A 5 21.46 -13.63 -11.90
N VAL A 6 21.82 -13.82 -10.61
CA VAL A 6 21.06 -13.31 -9.46
C VAL A 6 20.98 -11.78 -9.49
N LYS A 7 22.08 -11.09 -9.77
CA LYS A 7 22.12 -9.63 -9.86
C LYS A 7 21.16 -9.13 -10.94
N ARG A 8 21.18 -9.76 -12.12
CA ARG A 8 20.29 -9.43 -13.23
C ARG A 8 18.81 -9.66 -12.89
N ALA A 9 18.49 -10.76 -12.21
CA ALA A 9 17.13 -11.06 -11.78
C ALA A 9 16.64 -10.06 -10.71
N LEU A 10 17.50 -9.69 -9.76
CA LEU A 10 17.20 -8.69 -8.74
C LEU A 10 16.89 -7.32 -9.36
N GLU A 11 17.76 -6.86 -10.24
CA GLU A 11 17.66 -5.56 -10.91
C GLU A 11 16.42 -5.47 -11.80
N ARG A 12 16.14 -6.50 -12.62
CA ARG A 12 15.05 -6.45 -13.59
C ARG A 12 13.68 -6.76 -12.99
N ASP A 13 13.62 -7.77 -12.13
CA ASP A 13 12.35 -8.44 -11.82
C ASP A 13 11.91 -8.32 -10.36
N VAL A 14 12.80 -8.06 -9.40
CA VAL A 14 12.46 -8.10 -7.95
C VAL A 14 12.45 -6.72 -7.34
N ILE A 15 13.59 -6.02 -7.39
CA ILE A 15 13.78 -4.72 -6.75
C ILE A 15 12.80 -3.66 -7.30
N PRO A 16 12.54 -3.56 -8.62
CA PRO A 16 11.60 -2.58 -9.15
C PRO A 16 10.19 -2.69 -8.57
N TYR A 17 9.69 -3.92 -8.31
CA TYR A 17 8.39 -4.11 -7.67
C TYR A 17 8.40 -3.68 -6.20
N ILE A 18 9.46 -4.01 -5.44
CA ILE A 18 9.56 -3.62 -4.04
C ILE A 18 9.61 -2.09 -3.91
N VAL A 19 10.46 -1.43 -4.72
CA VAL A 19 10.60 0.03 -4.74
C VAL A 19 9.28 0.70 -5.17
N SER A 20 8.64 0.20 -6.23
CA SER A 20 7.32 0.69 -6.66
C SER A 20 6.26 0.52 -5.56
N GLY A 21 6.29 -0.59 -4.83
CA GLY A 21 5.44 -0.85 -3.68
C GLY A 21 5.60 0.20 -2.58
N ARG A 22 6.82 0.65 -2.28
CA ARG A 22 7.05 1.72 -1.31
C ARG A 22 6.45 3.04 -1.75
N ASN A 23 6.53 3.35 -3.04
CA ASN A 23 5.90 4.54 -3.61
C ASN A 23 4.36 4.46 -3.59
N LEU A 24 3.77 3.28 -3.41
CA LEU A 24 2.32 3.11 -3.33
C LEU A 24 1.74 3.79 -2.08
N ARG A 25 2.51 3.87 -0.99
CA ARG A 25 2.13 4.59 0.25
C ARG A 25 1.95 6.09 0.03
N LYS A 26 2.62 6.65 -0.99
CA LYS A 26 2.57 8.08 -1.33
C LYS A 26 1.36 8.42 -2.19
N GLN A 27 0.66 7.42 -2.73
CA GLN A 27 -0.49 7.66 -3.60
C GLN A 27 -1.66 8.23 -2.82
N TRP A 28 -2.37 9.17 -3.47
CA TRP A 28 -3.45 9.93 -2.85
C TRP A 28 -4.57 9.02 -2.30
N PHE A 29 -4.91 7.93 -3.01
CA PHE A 29 -5.95 6.99 -2.55
C PHE A 29 -5.56 6.24 -1.26
N TYR A 30 -4.27 5.96 -1.08
CA TYR A 30 -3.76 5.33 0.14
C TYR A 30 -3.80 6.31 1.31
N GLN A 31 -3.40 7.56 1.07
CA GLN A 31 -3.47 8.62 2.08
C GLN A 31 -4.91 8.93 2.48
N LEU A 32 -5.83 9.06 1.51
CA LEU A 32 -7.24 9.29 1.79
C LEU A 32 -7.86 8.15 2.58
N HIS A 33 -7.46 6.89 2.34
CA HIS A 33 -7.92 5.77 3.16
C HIS A 33 -7.53 5.92 4.63
N TYR A 34 -6.30 6.34 4.89
CA TYR A 34 -5.81 6.57 6.24
C TYR A 34 -6.56 7.72 6.92
N VAL A 35 -6.72 8.85 6.22
CA VAL A 35 -7.47 10.01 6.70
C VAL A 35 -8.94 9.68 6.92
N PHE A 36 -9.55 8.87 6.03
CA PHE A 36 -10.93 8.41 6.17
C PHE A 36 -11.13 7.56 7.42
N GLY A 37 -10.20 6.64 7.71
CA GLY A 37 -10.23 5.84 8.93
C GLY A 37 -10.19 6.72 10.17
N TYR A 38 -9.23 7.64 10.25
CA TYR A 38 -9.07 8.55 11.38
C TYR A 38 -10.27 9.49 11.56
N THR A 39 -10.80 10.06 10.48
CA THR A 39 -12.00 10.92 10.54
C THR A 39 -13.24 10.13 10.96
N THR A 40 -13.36 8.87 10.53
CA THR A 40 -14.45 7.99 10.96
C THR A 40 -14.35 7.66 12.46
N ASP A 41 -13.16 7.38 12.97
CA ASP A 41 -12.92 7.13 14.40
C ASP A 41 -13.23 8.37 15.26
N ILE A 42 -12.86 9.57 14.78
CA ILE A 42 -13.22 10.84 15.42
C ILE A 42 -14.73 11.02 15.46
N VAL A 43 -15.41 10.84 14.32
CA VAL A 43 -16.87 10.97 14.22
C VAL A 43 -17.58 9.94 15.12
N ALA A 44 -17.08 8.70 15.17
CA ALA A 44 -17.58 7.67 16.06
C ALA A 44 -17.38 8.04 17.54
N SER A 45 -16.25 8.65 17.90
CA SER A 45 -15.98 9.14 19.26
C SER A 45 -16.95 10.25 19.65
N PHE A 46 -17.22 11.21 18.75
CA PHE A 46 -18.24 12.24 18.97
C PHE A 46 -19.66 11.66 19.11
N ALA A 47 -19.97 10.60 18.35
CA ALA A 47 -21.23 9.88 18.49
C ALA A 47 -21.36 9.18 19.84
N ALA A 48 -20.30 8.54 20.32
CA ALA A 48 -20.28 7.85 21.62
C ALA A 48 -20.47 8.81 22.81
N VAL A 49 -20.00 10.06 22.68
CA VAL A 49 -20.19 11.12 23.71
C VAL A 49 -21.60 11.74 23.65
N GLY A 50 -22.48 11.28 22.76
CA GLY A 50 -23.86 11.76 22.62
C GLY A 50 -24.00 13.02 21.75
N ILE A 51 -22.89 13.55 21.24
CA ILE A 51 -22.87 14.74 20.35
C ILE A 51 -23.19 14.34 18.90
N GLY A 52 -22.84 13.12 18.48
CA GLY A 52 -23.01 12.66 17.10
C GLY A 52 -24.26 11.82 16.79
N ALA A 53 -25.01 11.35 17.80
CA ALA A 53 -26.22 10.51 17.59
C ALA A 53 -27.29 11.11 16.65
N PRO A 54 -27.65 12.40 16.73
CA PRO A 54 -28.65 13.00 15.84
C PRO A 54 -28.15 13.18 14.42
N ILE A 55 -26.84 13.20 14.23
CA ILE A 55 -26.21 13.35 12.91
C ILE A 55 -26.22 12.00 12.17
N PHE A 56 -26.02 10.89 12.88
CA PHE A 56 -26.21 9.54 12.31
C PHE A 56 -27.67 9.27 11.93
N ASP A 57 -28.64 9.77 12.72
CA ASP A 57 -30.07 9.69 12.38
C ASP A 57 -30.39 10.41 11.04
N ILE A 58 -29.70 11.53 10.72
CA ILE A 58 -29.89 12.26 9.45
C ILE A 58 -29.40 11.41 8.26
N ILE A 59 -28.26 10.73 8.43
CA ILE A 59 -27.64 9.92 7.38
C ILE A 59 -28.46 8.65 7.11
N ASN A 60 -29.07 8.08 8.15
CA ASN A 60 -29.95 6.92 8.02
C ASN A 60 -31.38 7.28 7.57
N ALA A 61 -31.65 8.56 7.27
CA ALA A 61 -32.96 9.10 6.88
C ALA A 61 -34.07 8.90 7.94
N ASP A 62 -33.71 8.65 9.20
CA ASP A 62 -34.62 8.45 10.34
C ASP A 62 -34.73 9.70 11.25
N ALA A 63 -34.05 10.79 10.90
CA ALA A 63 -34.02 12.00 11.71
C ALA A 63 -35.33 12.79 11.65
N LYS A 64 -35.96 12.95 12.81
CA LYS A 64 -36.92 14.01 13.07
C LYS A 64 -36.16 15.34 13.28
N PRO A 65 -36.57 16.45 12.64
CA PRO A 65 -35.85 17.74 12.71
C PRO A 65 -35.69 18.28 14.15
N GLU A 66 -36.59 17.91 15.06
CA GLU A 66 -36.57 18.29 16.49
C GLU A 66 -35.37 17.71 17.26
N LYS A 67 -34.88 16.53 16.88
CA LYS A 67 -33.70 15.89 17.50
C LYS A 67 -32.40 16.58 17.11
N ILE A 68 -32.36 17.17 15.91
CA ILE A 68 -31.17 17.83 15.37
C ILE A 68 -30.97 19.18 16.08
N GLN A 69 -32.04 19.97 16.22
CA GLN A 69 -31.97 21.25 16.93
C GLN A 69 -31.61 21.08 18.40
N SER A 70 -32.24 20.13 19.10
CA SER A 70 -31.97 19.88 20.53
C SER A 70 -30.53 19.45 20.81
N ALA A 71 -29.92 18.68 19.91
CA ALA A 71 -28.53 18.27 20.06
C ALA A 71 -27.51 19.33 19.65
N LEU A 72 -27.81 20.16 18.64
CA LEU A 72 -26.98 21.31 18.30
C LEU A 72 -26.95 22.35 19.43
N LEU A 73 -28.03 22.46 20.21
CA LEU A 73 -28.11 23.33 21.39
C LEU A 73 -27.30 22.82 22.59
N GLN A 74 -26.94 21.53 22.64
CA GLN A 74 -26.12 20.95 23.71
C GLN A 74 -24.61 21.14 23.48
N VAL A 75 -24.20 21.54 22.28
CA VAL A 75 -22.79 21.78 21.94
C VAL A 75 -22.39 23.20 22.35
N PRO A 76 -21.28 23.40 23.08
CA PRO A 76 -20.75 24.72 23.37
C PRO A 76 -20.54 25.51 22.07
N SER A 77 -20.98 26.77 22.03
CA SER A 77 -20.92 27.60 20.82
C SER A 77 -19.51 27.74 20.22
N SER A 78 -18.47 27.63 21.05
CA SER A 78 -17.07 27.61 20.62
C SER A 78 -16.66 26.35 19.84
N LEU A 79 -17.32 25.22 20.07
CA LEU A 79 -17.05 23.93 19.42
C LEU A 79 -17.98 23.65 18.24
N PHE A 80 -19.01 24.47 18.04
CA PHE A 80 -19.98 24.29 16.96
C PHE A 80 -19.33 24.34 15.57
N VAL A 81 -18.57 25.41 15.30
CA VAL A 81 -17.89 25.62 14.01
C VAL A 81 -16.92 24.48 13.66
N PRO A 82 -15.99 24.05 14.54
CA PRO A 82 -15.07 22.96 14.20
C PRO A 82 -15.78 21.62 14.01
N VAL A 83 -16.84 21.32 14.79
CA VAL A 83 -17.61 20.07 14.64
C VAL A 83 -18.32 20.03 13.28
N VAL A 84 -18.96 21.13 12.88
CA VAL A 84 -19.62 21.23 11.56
C VAL A 84 -18.59 21.10 10.42
N LEU A 85 -17.42 21.72 10.53
CA LEU A 85 -16.36 21.61 9.53
C LEU A 85 -15.84 20.18 9.38
N ILE A 86 -15.56 19.50 10.50
CA ILE A 86 -15.11 18.10 10.50
C ILE A 86 -16.17 17.22 9.84
N PHE A 87 -17.44 17.47 10.13
CA PHE A 87 -18.53 16.69 9.56
C PHE A 87 -18.68 16.90 8.04
N ILE A 88 -18.65 18.15 7.56
CA ILE A 88 -18.67 18.44 6.12
C ILE A 88 -17.48 17.77 5.44
N ALA A 89 -16.28 17.88 6.00
CA ALA A 89 -15.09 17.22 5.48
C ALA A 89 -15.27 15.70 5.41
N TRP A 90 -15.84 15.08 6.44
CA TRP A 90 -16.15 13.65 6.46
C TRP A 90 -17.17 13.24 5.40
N VAL A 91 -18.25 14.00 5.20
CA VAL A 91 -19.26 13.73 4.14
C VAL A 91 -18.62 13.81 2.75
N VAL A 92 -17.84 14.86 2.48
CA VAL A 92 -17.13 15.01 1.20
C VAL A 92 -16.17 13.85 0.98
N LEU A 93 -15.38 13.47 2.01
CA LEU A 93 -14.50 12.30 1.93
C LEU A 93 -15.28 11.04 1.60
N ARG A 94 -16.40 10.79 2.29
CA ARG A 94 -17.25 9.60 2.10
C ARG A 94 -17.83 9.52 0.69
N VAL A 95 -18.30 10.64 0.14
CA VAL A 95 -18.85 10.69 -1.22
C VAL A 95 -17.76 10.39 -2.26
N ILE A 96 -16.58 11.00 -2.12
CA ILE A 96 -15.42 10.73 -3.00
C ILE A 96 -15.03 9.25 -2.91
N PHE A 97 -14.96 8.70 -1.68
CA PHE A 97 -14.60 7.30 -1.44
C PHE A 97 -15.59 6.29 -2.02
N SER A 98 -16.89 6.58 -1.92
CA SER A 98 -17.95 5.71 -2.46
C SER A 98 -18.03 5.73 -3.98
N LYS A 99 -17.66 6.84 -4.64
CA LYS A 99 -17.81 6.98 -6.10
C LYS A 99 -16.73 6.25 -6.89
N GLU A 100 -15.53 6.06 -6.33
CA GLU A 100 -14.36 5.60 -7.10
C GLU A 100 -13.84 4.19 -6.72
N ASP A 101 -14.64 3.36 -6.04
CA ASP A 101 -14.16 2.10 -5.45
C ASP A 101 -12.89 2.30 -4.59
N GLY A 102 -12.68 3.51 -4.07
CA GLY A 102 -11.43 3.93 -3.43
C GLY A 102 -11.07 3.09 -2.21
N GLN A 103 -12.09 2.62 -1.48
CA GLN A 103 -11.92 1.69 -0.37
C GLN A 103 -11.35 0.34 -0.83
N LYS A 104 -11.87 -0.23 -1.92
CA LYS A 104 -11.37 -1.51 -2.44
C LYS A 104 -9.92 -1.34 -2.90
N ARG A 105 -9.64 -0.30 -3.70
CA ARG A 105 -8.28 0.00 -4.19
C ARG A 105 -7.29 0.20 -3.05
N ALA A 106 -7.65 0.96 -2.02
CA ALA A 106 -6.77 1.19 -0.88
C ALA A 106 -6.52 -0.08 -0.05
N VAL A 107 -7.55 -0.91 0.17
CA VAL A 107 -7.41 -2.19 0.87
C VAL A 107 -6.51 -3.15 0.09
N LEU A 108 -6.67 -3.22 -1.24
CA LEU A 108 -5.83 -4.03 -2.12
C LEU A 108 -4.39 -3.53 -2.16
N ALA A 109 -4.19 -2.21 -2.28
CA ALA A 109 -2.88 -1.59 -2.22
C ALA A 109 -2.17 -1.90 -0.90
N LYS A 110 -2.89 -1.81 0.23
CA LYS A 110 -2.37 -2.17 1.57
C LYS A 110 -2.03 -3.66 1.66
N SER A 111 -2.86 -4.54 1.10
CA SER A 111 -2.61 -5.97 1.06
C SER A 111 -1.38 -6.31 0.21
N CYS A 112 -1.29 -5.76 -1.00
CA CYS A 112 -0.15 -5.89 -1.90
C CYS A 112 1.15 -5.43 -1.22
N LEU A 113 1.11 -4.25 -0.61
CA LEU A 113 2.25 -3.68 0.10
C LEU A 113 2.71 -4.57 1.27
N LYS A 114 1.77 -5.12 2.05
CA LYS A 114 2.11 -6.05 3.13
C LYS A 114 2.77 -7.32 2.58
N SER A 115 2.31 -7.83 1.43
CA SER A 115 2.95 -8.96 0.76
C SER A 115 4.36 -8.62 0.28
N LEU A 116 4.59 -7.42 -0.26
CA LEU A 116 5.90 -6.94 -0.66
C LEU A 116 6.85 -6.74 0.53
N ASP A 117 6.37 -6.21 1.65
CA ASP A 117 7.16 -6.07 2.89
C ASP A 117 7.60 -7.46 3.41
N VAL A 118 6.71 -8.46 3.34
CA VAL A 118 7.03 -9.86 3.70
C VAL A 118 8.02 -10.47 2.70
N ALA A 119 7.85 -10.18 1.40
CA ALA A 119 8.76 -10.64 0.37
C ALA A 119 10.17 -10.03 0.54
N GLU A 120 10.27 -8.74 0.86
CA GLU A 120 11.51 -8.05 1.18
C GLU A 120 12.22 -8.68 2.39
N ALA A 121 11.48 -8.98 3.45
CA ALA A 121 12.04 -9.66 4.62
C ALA A 121 12.58 -11.07 4.26
N LYS A 122 11.86 -11.82 3.42
CA LYS A 122 12.31 -13.13 2.94
C LYS A 122 13.47 -13.06 1.95
N LEU A 123 13.56 -11.97 1.18
CA LEU A 123 14.63 -11.77 0.19
C LEU A 123 16.01 -11.87 0.85
N HIS A 124 16.18 -11.25 2.03
CA HIS A 124 17.44 -11.36 2.79
C HIS A 124 17.81 -12.80 3.15
N LYS A 125 16.82 -13.64 3.48
CA LYS A 125 17.03 -15.05 3.78
C LYS A 125 17.39 -15.84 2.52
N VAL A 126 16.70 -15.57 1.41
CA VAL A 126 16.97 -16.21 0.11
C VAL A 126 18.38 -15.89 -0.37
N LEU A 127 18.77 -14.61 -0.36
CA LEU A 127 20.07 -14.15 -0.85
C LEU A 127 21.27 -14.61 -0.01
N SER A 128 21.04 -15.03 1.23
CA SER A 128 22.10 -15.63 2.08
C SER A 128 22.45 -17.07 1.71
N GLN A 129 21.70 -17.69 0.81
CA GLN A 129 21.97 -19.06 0.38
C GLN A 129 23.02 -19.09 -0.74
N PRO A 130 23.83 -20.16 -0.84
CA PRO A 130 24.82 -20.30 -1.92
C PRO A 130 24.22 -20.32 -3.32
N ASN A 131 23.02 -20.88 -3.49
CA ASN A 131 22.29 -20.89 -4.76
C ASN A 131 20.90 -20.26 -4.58
N PRO A 132 20.78 -18.92 -4.63
CA PRO A 132 19.53 -18.25 -4.30
C PRO A 132 18.52 -18.23 -5.45
N MET A 133 18.91 -18.64 -6.68
CA MET A 133 18.06 -18.48 -7.87
C MET A 133 16.70 -19.20 -7.80
N PRO A 134 16.59 -20.48 -7.39
CA PRO A 134 15.31 -21.18 -7.34
C PRO A 134 14.32 -20.51 -6.37
N ASP A 135 14.81 -20.21 -5.16
CA ASP A 135 14.03 -19.55 -4.11
C ASP A 135 13.67 -18.10 -4.50
N LEU A 136 14.53 -17.42 -5.26
CA LEU A 136 14.27 -16.07 -5.76
C LEU A 136 13.17 -16.06 -6.81
N ILE A 137 13.16 -17.05 -7.72
CA ILE A 137 12.09 -17.23 -8.71
C ILE A 137 10.77 -17.54 -8.00
N GLU A 138 10.77 -18.45 -7.03
CA GLU A 138 9.58 -18.77 -6.24
C GLU A 138 9.04 -17.53 -5.50
N LEU A 139 9.93 -16.75 -4.88
CA LEU A 139 9.58 -15.51 -4.20
C LEU A 139 8.94 -14.50 -5.18
N LEU A 140 9.55 -14.33 -6.35
CA LEU A 140 9.08 -13.44 -7.40
C LEU A 140 7.67 -13.82 -7.85
N GLU A 141 7.45 -15.08 -8.22
CA GLU A 141 6.17 -15.51 -8.78
C GLU A 141 5.04 -15.50 -7.74
N LYS A 142 5.29 -16.07 -6.56
CA LYS A 142 4.25 -16.29 -5.55
C LYS A 142 3.96 -15.07 -4.68
N GLN A 143 4.97 -14.25 -4.38
CA GLN A 143 4.85 -13.21 -3.36
C GLN A 143 4.98 -11.78 -3.90
N ILE A 144 5.53 -11.60 -5.10
CA ILE A 144 5.72 -10.28 -5.71
C ILE A 144 4.78 -10.08 -6.89
N ARG A 145 4.89 -10.89 -7.94
CA ARG A 145 4.10 -10.75 -9.17
C ARG A 145 2.62 -10.99 -8.94
N GLN A 146 2.24 -12.10 -8.31
CA GLN A 146 0.81 -12.40 -8.12
C GLN A 146 0.04 -11.28 -7.37
N PRO A 147 0.54 -10.72 -6.24
CA PRO A 147 -0.12 -9.58 -5.59
C PRO A 147 -0.07 -8.28 -6.42
N ALA A 148 1.02 -8.03 -7.15
CA ALA A 148 1.17 -6.84 -7.99
C ALA A 148 0.23 -6.88 -9.21
N ASP A 149 0.17 -8.02 -9.92
CA ASP A 149 -0.70 -8.22 -11.08
C ASP A 149 -2.17 -8.13 -10.68
N ARG A 150 -2.55 -8.70 -9.53
CA ARG A 150 -3.89 -8.53 -8.97
C ARG A 150 -4.19 -7.06 -8.68
N ALA A 151 -3.25 -6.35 -8.05
CA ALA A 151 -3.41 -4.93 -7.76
C ALA A 151 -3.50 -4.09 -9.05
N LEU A 152 -2.79 -4.46 -10.10
CA LEU A 152 -2.83 -3.83 -11.41
C LEU A 152 -4.19 -4.03 -12.08
N VAL A 153 -4.70 -5.26 -12.14
CA VAL A 153 -6.01 -5.59 -12.71
C VAL A 153 -7.14 -4.87 -11.97
N GLU A 154 -7.06 -4.78 -10.65
CA GLU A 154 -8.07 -4.11 -9.82
C GLU A 154 -7.86 -2.57 -9.75
N GLY A 155 -6.89 -2.01 -10.47
CA GLY A 155 -6.62 -0.58 -10.55
C GLY A 155 -6.10 0.05 -9.25
N ALA A 156 -5.58 -0.77 -8.33
CA ALA A 156 -4.91 -0.36 -7.10
C ALA A 156 -3.42 -0.05 -7.34
N TRP A 157 -2.84 -0.54 -8.43
CA TRP A 157 -1.48 -0.25 -8.86
C TRP A 157 -1.52 0.73 -10.05
N PRO A 158 -1.10 2.00 -9.87
CA PRO A 158 -1.34 3.05 -10.87
C PRO A 158 -0.33 3.07 -12.03
N TRP A 159 0.69 2.21 -12.01
CA TRP A 159 1.79 2.24 -12.97
C TRP A 159 1.82 1.01 -13.88
N LEU A 160 2.43 1.16 -15.07
CA LEU A 160 2.61 0.08 -16.04
C LEU A 160 4.08 0.08 -16.50
N PRO A 161 4.96 -0.81 -16.03
CA PRO A 161 4.82 -1.77 -14.91
C PRO A 161 5.28 -1.21 -13.54
N PHE A 162 6.17 -0.22 -13.53
CA PHE A 162 6.85 0.28 -12.33
C PHE A 162 6.63 1.78 -12.12
N ALA A 163 6.81 2.23 -10.88
CA ALA A 163 6.75 3.64 -10.54
C ALA A 163 7.84 4.45 -11.30
N PRO A 164 7.55 5.69 -11.73
CA PRO A 164 8.52 6.55 -12.40
C PRO A 164 9.63 6.98 -11.45
N ASP A 165 10.78 7.38 -12.01
CA ASP A 165 11.91 7.98 -11.29
C ASP A 165 12.44 7.12 -10.13
N CYS A 166 12.44 5.80 -10.31
CA CYS A 166 12.86 4.84 -9.29
C CYS A 166 14.27 4.26 -9.51
N ASP A 167 14.93 4.60 -10.62
CA ASP A 167 16.20 3.98 -11.03
C ASP A 167 17.30 4.16 -9.98
N ASP A 168 17.40 5.35 -9.37
CA ASP A 168 18.37 5.63 -8.31
C ASP A 168 18.11 4.79 -7.06
N GLU A 169 16.85 4.61 -6.66
CA GLU A 169 16.50 3.79 -5.50
C GLU A 169 16.76 2.30 -5.78
N ILE A 170 16.46 1.85 -7.01
CA ILE A 170 16.73 0.49 -7.48
C ILE A 170 18.24 0.21 -7.44
N SER A 171 19.07 1.08 -8.02
CA SER A 171 20.53 0.93 -8.03
C SER A 171 21.09 0.91 -6.61
N ASN A 172 20.65 1.84 -5.75
CA ASN A 172 21.10 1.90 -4.36
C ASN A 172 20.73 0.65 -3.57
N MET A 173 19.54 0.09 -3.80
CA MET A 173 19.11 -1.14 -3.14
C MET A 173 19.87 -2.36 -3.68
N LEU A 174 20.10 -2.43 -4.99
CA LEU A 174 20.88 -3.47 -5.63
C LEU A 174 22.31 -3.50 -5.10
N ASP A 175 22.98 -2.34 -5.05
CA ASP A 175 24.35 -2.22 -4.57
C ASP A 175 24.47 -2.66 -3.11
N LYS A 176 23.51 -2.28 -2.25
CA LYS A 176 23.49 -2.73 -0.85
C LYS A 176 23.32 -4.24 -0.70
N LEU A 177 22.49 -4.86 -1.55
CA LEU A 177 22.29 -6.31 -1.54
C LEU A 177 23.52 -7.05 -2.08
N CYS A 178 24.10 -6.59 -3.19
CA CYS A 178 25.31 -7.14 -3.76
C CYS A 178 26.50 -7.03 -2.79
N GLN A 179 26.75 -5.84 -2.21
CA GLN A 179 27.81 -5.65 -1.22
C GLN A 179 27.70 -6.60 -0.02
N ARG A 180 26.48 -7.03 0.33
CA ARG A 180 26.24 -7.86 1.51
C ARG A 180 26.28 -9.37 1.23
N TYR A 181 25.83 -9.81 0.05
CA TYR A 181 25.58 -11.23 -0.21
C TYR A 181 26.33 -11.80 -1.42
N GLU A 182 26.90 -10.95 -2.28
CA GLU A 182 27.53 -11.41 -3.53
C GLU A 182 28.71 -12.35 -3.30
N SER A 183 29.41 -12.23 -2.17
CA SER A 183 30.49 -13.14 -1.77
C SER A 183 30.03 -14.56 -1.46
N ASP A 184 28.75 -14.72 -1.10
CA ASP A 184 28.20 -15.99 -0.62
C ASP A 184 27.61 -16.81 -1.77
N TRP A 185 27.41 -16.20 -2.93
CA TRP A 185 26.81 -16.86 -4.09
C TRP A 185 27.81 -17.79 -4.78
N ALA A 186 27.31 -18.95 -5.20
CA ALA A 186 28.09 -19.90 -5.99
C ALA A 186 28.56 -19.24 -7.29
N PRO A 187 29.82 -19.46 -7.71
CA PRO A 187 30.31 -18.93 -8.97
C PRO A 187 29.46 -19.40 -10.13
N VAL A 188 29.28 -18.54 -11.11
CA VAL A 188 28.55 -18.88 -12.34
C VAL A 188 29.32 -19.96 -13.08
N ASP A 189 28.73 -21.14 -13.26
CA ASP A 189 29.28 -22.18 -14.12
C ASP A 189 29.25 -21.70 -15.58
N THR A 190 30.32 -21.03 -16.01
CA THR A 190 30.48 -20.57 -17.39
C THR A 190 30.71 -21.71 -18.38
N ASN A 191 30.91 -22.94 -17.89
CA ASN A 191 31.24 -24.12 -18.69
C ASN A 191 30.01 -24.94 -19.11
N GLY A 192 28.80 -24.52 -18.72
CA GLY A 192 27.54 -25.25 -18.93
C GLY A 192 26.51 -24.52 -19.79
N ILE A 193 26.94 -23.65 -20.72
CA ILE A 193 26.06 -23.21 -21.82
C ILE A 193 25.92 -24.39 -22.80
N ASP A 194 25.31 -25.48 -22.35
CA ASP A 194 24.67 -26.44 -23.22
C ASP A 194 23.17 -26.12 -23.20
N LEU A 195 22.75 -25.59 -24.33
CA LEU A 195 21.37 -25.46 -24.78
C LEU A 195 20.57 -26.73 -24.50
N GLN A 196 19.64 -26.73 -23.54
CA GLN A 196 18.50 -27.67 -23.57
C GLN A 196 17.23 -27.05 -22.97
N GLY A 197 16.24 -26.84 -23.85
CA GLY A 197 14.81 -27.01 -23.56
C GLY A 197 14.02 -25.78 -23.18
#